data_AF-A0A9X2VRY9-F1
#
_entry.id   AF-A0A9X2VRY9-F1
#
_cell.length_a   1.000
_cell.length_b   1.000
_cell.length_c   1.000
_cell.angle_alpha   90.00
_cell.angle_beta   90.00
_cell.angle_gamma   90.00
#
_symmetry.space_group_name_H-M   'P 1'
#
loop_
_entity.id
_entity.type
_entity.pdbx_description
1 polymer ?
#
loop_
_entity_poly.entity_id
_entity_poly.type
_entity_poly.pdbx_seq_one_letter_code
_entity_poly.pdbx_strand_id
1 'polypeptide(L)'
;MRILTRSTRFVTIGALAAALGLSPFSSASAETGPDRLEAAAANVFCVQDHLQAAGWEGPFCPSNGQTVTLGTTGQNRRMEALRLGMTVNNVGICLEAHVQNIGWQGWVCRGSGLYAEVGTTGQSLRMEALSLQVPVGTMCANAYVQNIGWQGVRCGSNNAIVTVGTTGQSLTIEALQLTYTL
;
A
#
# COMPACT_ATOMS: atom_id res chain seq x y z
N MET A 1 47.70 -31.55 -48.98
CA MET A 1 48.28 -30.94 -50.20
C MET A 1 47.70 -29.53 -50.31
N ARG A 2 48.45 -28.49 -49.88
CA ARG A 2 49.04 -27.45 -50.77
C ARG A 2 47.98 -26.92 -51.78
N ILE A 3 47.65 -25.63 -51.93
CA ILE A 3 48.41 -24.38 -51.72
C ILE A 3 47.50 -23.20 -52.18
N LEU A 4 47.58 -22.04 -51.48
CA LEU A 4 47.46 -20.62 -51.91
C LEU A 4 46.17 -20.12 -52.63
N THR A 5 45.74 -18.84 -52.64
CA THR A 5 46.50 -17.57 -52.69
C THR A 5 45.60 -16.34 -52.45
N ARG A 6 46.15 -15.33 -51.76
CA ARG A 6 46.03 -13.84 -51.84
C ARG A 6 45.03 -13.23 -52.87
N SER A 7 44.19 -12.24 -52.55
CA SER A 7 44.44 -10.83 -52.16
C SER A 7 44.11 -9.87 -53.31
N THR A 8 43.16 -8.95 -53.09
CA THR A 8 43.23 -7.60 -53.64
C THR A 8 42.49 -6.62 -52.74
N ARG A 9 43.07 -5.43 -52.62
CA ARG A 9 42.76 -4.36 -51.69
C ARG A 9 42.09 -3.18 -52.43
N PHE A 10 41.15 -2.54 -51.74
CA PHE A 10 40.83 -1.10 -51.65
C PHE A 10 40.32 -0.32 -52.88
N VAL A 11 39.15 0.30 -52.71
CA VAL A 11 38.93 1.74 -52.97
C VAL A 11 38.08 2.32 -51.83
N THR A 12 38.62 3.34 -51.17
CA THR A 12 37.99 4.25 -50.20
C THR A 12 37.28 5.41 -50.91
N ILE A 13 36.18 5.91 -50.33
CA ILE A 13 35.76 7.32 -50.12
C ILE A 13 34.50 7.16 -49.22
N GLY A 14 34.43 7.58 -47.96
CA GLY A 14 34.72 8.91 -47.43
C GLY A 14 33.39 9.54 -46.99
N ALA A 15 32.97 9.27 -45.76
CA ALA A 15 31.98 10.10 -45.06
C ALA A 15 32.36 10.18 -43.58
N LEU A 16 32.74 11.39 -43.18
CA LEU A 16 33.10 11.78 -41.83
C LEU A 16 31.86 11.87 -40.93
N ALA A 17 32.03 11.38 -39.70
CA ALA A 17 31.55 11.92 -38.43
C ALA A 17 30.04 12.16 -38.20
N ALA A 18 29.48 11.42 -37.24
CA ALA A 18 29.17 11.97 -35.92
C ALA A 18 28.85 10.83 -34.94
N ALA A 19 29.58 10.80 -33.83
CA ALA A 19 29.32 9.90 -32.71
C ALA A 19 28.14 10.40 -31.89
N LEU A 20 27.15 9.53 -31.66
CA LEU A 20 26.38 9.54 -30.41
C LEU A 20 26.18 8.08 -30.01
N GLY A 21 26.97 7.65 -29.03
CA GLY A 21 26.75 6.41 -28.33
C GLY A 21 25.41 6.49 -27.61
N LEU A 22 24.49 5.61 -27.98
CA LEU A 22 23.37 5.22 -27.14
C LEU A 22 23.44 3.70 -27.06
N SER A 23 24.13 3.22 -26.03
CA SER A 23 23.83 1.92 -25.44
C SER A 23 22.31 1.85 -25.24
N PRO A 24 21.62 0.78 -25.67
CA PRO A 24 20.24 0.60 -25.28
C PRO A 24 20.22 0.51 -23.76
N PHE A 25 19.72 1.56 -23.13
CA PHE A 25 19.37 1.59 -21.73
C PHE A 25 18.54 0.34 -21.46
N SER A 26 18.98 -0.45 -20.48
CA SER A 26 18.21 -1.54 -19.88
C SER A 26 16.76 -1.09 -19.75
N SER A 27 15.85 -1.82 -20.36
CA SER A 27 14.42 -1.67 -20.08
C SER A 27 14.28 -1.86 -18.57
N ALA A 28 13.98 -0.76 -17.88
CA ALA A 28 13.58 -0.80 -16.48
C ALA A 28 12.48 -1.85 -16.37
N SER A 29 12.81 -2.94 -15.68
CA SER A 29 11.83 -3.85 -15.12
C SER A 29 10.80 -2.98 -14.42
N ALA A 30 9.55 -3.00 -14.91
CA ALA A 30 8.43 -2.51 -14.14
C ALA A 30 8.50 -3.22 -12.79
N GLU A 31 8.88 -2.51 -11.74
CA GLU A 31 9.01 -3.11 -10.42
C GLU A 31 7.61 -3.35 -9.88
N THR A 32 7.09 -4.53 -10.22
CA THR A 32 5.95 -5.20 -9.61
C THR A 32 6.39 -5.69 -8.23
N GLY A 33 6.68 -4.76 -7.34
CA GLY A 33 7.02 -5.03 -5.95
C GLY A 33 5.75 -5.07 -5.08
N PRO A 34 5.75 -5.78 -3.94
CA PRO A 34 4.59 -5.90 -3.03
C PRO A 34 4.11 -4.55 -2.45
N ASP A 35 4.85 -3.47 -2.69
CA ASP A 35 4.58 -2.14 -2.13
C ASP A 35 3.98 -1.16 -3.16
N ARG A 36 3.75 -1.58 -4.42
CA ARG A 36 3.05 -0.79 -5.44
C ARG A 36 1.63 -1.28 -5.65
N LEU A 37 0.69 -0.34 -5.67
CA LEU A 37 -0.66 -0.57 -6.19
C LEU A 37 -0.56 -0.78 -7.70
N GLU A 38 -0.82 -1.99 -8.19
CA GLU A 38 -1.06 -2.22 -9.62
C GLU A 38 -2.43 -1.64 -10.00
N ALA A 39 -2.53 -0.32 -10.07
CA ALA A 39 -3.75 0.37 -10.46
C ALA A 39 -3.68 0.70 -11.95
N ALA A 40 -4.32 -0.13 -12.78
CA ALA A 40 -4.62 0.20 -14.18
C ALA A 40 -5.75 1.25 -14.31
N ALA A 41 -6.31 1.75 -13.20
CA ALA A 41 -7.41 2.71 -13.16
C ALA A 41 -7.06 3.94 -12.29
N ALA A 42 -7.49 5.12 -12.74
CA ALA A 42 -7.44 6.35 -11.95
C ALA A 42 -8.44 6.24 -10.77
N ASN A 43 -8.05 6.77 -9.61
CA ASN A 43 -8.89 6.82 -8.40
C ASN A 43 -9.22 5.47 -7.77
N VAL A 44 -8.18 4.67 -7.51
CA VAL A 44 -8.32 3.41 -6.77
C VAL A 44 -7.97 3.64 -5.30
N PHE A 45 -8.71 2.99 -4.40
CA PHE A 45 -8.39 2.84 -2.97
C PHE A 45 -8.34 1.34 -2.67
N CYS A 46 -7.24 0.86 -2.10
CA CYS A 46 -7.07 -0.54 -1.74
C CYS A 46 -6.54 -0.70 -0.33
N VAL A 47 -6.90 -1.82 0.28
CA VAL A 47 -6.49 -2.19 1.64
C VAL A 47 -6.11 -3.66 1.73
N GLN A 48 -5.14 -3.95 2.58
CA GLN A 48 -4.80 -5.29 3.06
C GLN A 48 -4.71 -5.28 4.58
N ASP A 49 -5.12 -6.37 5.21
CA ASP A 49 -4.94 -6.62 6.62
C ASP A 49 -4.04 -7.83 6.85
N HIS A 50 -3.30 -7.81 7.95
CA HIS A 50 -2.55 -8.95 8.44
C HIS A 50 -3.20 -9.47 9.71
N LEU A 51 -3.79 -10.66 9.64
CA LEU A 51 -4.44 -11.29 10.78
C LEU A 51 -3.56 -12.37 11.38
N GLN A 52 -3.66 -12.54 12.71
CA GLN A 52 -3.05 -13.66 13.40
C GLN A 52 -3.34 -14.98 12.68
N ALA A 53 -2.30 -15.74 12.39
CA ALA A 53 -2.32 -17.06 11.76
C ALA A 53 -2.84 -17.14 10.32
N ALA A 54 -3.55 -16.14 9.78
CA ALA A 54 -3.88 -16.11 8.34
C ALA A 54 -2.79 -15.42 7.52
N GLY A 55 -2.09 -14.45 8.10
CA GLY A 55 -1.15 -13.63 7.34
C GLY A 55 -1.85 -12.47 6.64
N TRP A 56 -1.26 -12.00 5.55
CA TRP A 56 -1.80 -10.92 4.71
C TRP A 56 -2.97 -11.39 3.85
N GLU A 57 -4.09 -10.68 3.92
CA GLU A 57 -5.27 -10.86 3.07
C GLU A 57 -5.50 -9.62 2.17
N GLY A 58 -6.04 -9.81 0.97
CA GLY A 58 -6.24 -8.75 -0.03
C GLY A 58 -5.15 -8.69 -1.12
N PRO A 59 -5.07 -7.59 -1.91
CA PRO A 59 -5.73 -6.31 -1.68
C PRO A 59 -7.23 -6.31 -2.01
N PHE A 60 -8.00 -5.67 -1.14
CA PHE A 60 -9.41 -5.37 -1.37
C PHE A 60 -9.53 -3.93 -1.86
N CYS A 61 -10.06 -3.74 -3.07
CA CYS A 61 -10.17 -2.44 -3.71
C CYS A 61 -11.64 -2.12 -3.98
N PRO A 62 -12.40 -1.63 -2.98
CA PRO A 62 -13.82 -1.32 -3.15
C PRO A 62 -14.02 -0.16 -4.15
N SER A 63 -15.19 -0.10 -4.76
CA SER A 63 -15.57 1.07 -5.57
C SER A 63 -15.73 2.31 -4.70
N ASN A 64 -15.67 3.49 -5.31
CA ASN A 64 -15.91 4.75 -4.60
C ASN A 64 -17.25 4.73 -3.83
N GLY A 65 -17.21 5.07 -2.55
CA GLY A 65 -18.36 5.06 -1.64
C GLY A 65 -18.76 3.66 -1.12
N GLN A 66 -18.12 2.59 -1.56
CA GLN A 66 -18.40 1.23 -1.09
C GLN A 66 -17.58 0.93 0.17
N THR A 67 -18.25 0.37 1.18
CA THR A 67 -17.59 -0.11 2.40
C THR A 67 -16.88 -1.44 2.14
N VAL A 68 -15.61 -1.51 2.53
CA VAL A 68 -14.87 -2.77 2.68
C VAL A 68 -14.82 -3.17 4.16
N THR A 69 -15.03 -4.45 4.45
CA THR A 69 -14.85 -5.02 5.80
C THR A 69 -13.64 -5.93 5.80
N LEU A 70 -12.77 -5.76 6.80
CA LEU A 70 -11.50 -6.46 6.99
C LEU A 70 -11.54 -7.20 8.32
N GLY A 71 -10.69 -8.21 8.48
CA GLY A 71 -10.63 -8.97 9.71
C GLY A 71 -11.85 -9.86 9.96
N THR A 72 -12.08 -10.14 11.23
CA THR A 72 -13.15 -11.04 11.69
C THR A 72 -13.90 -10.42 12.85
N THR A 73 -15.18 -10.73 13.02
CA THR A 73 -15.96 -10.22 14.16
C THR A 73 -16.30 -11.36 15.12
N GLY A 74 -15.96 -11.20 16.40
CA GLY A 74 -16.32 -12.14 17.46
C GLY A 74 -15.52 -13.45 17.45
N GLN A 75 -14.42 -13.50 16.69
CA GLN A 75 -13.56 -14.67 16.59
C GLN A 75 -12.32 -14.56 17.48
N ASN A 76 -12.14 -13.45 18.21
CA ASN A 76 -10.97 -13.18 19.04
C ASN A 76 -9.64 -13.25 18.26
N ARG A 77 -9.67 -13.04 16.93
CA ARG A 77 -8.47 -12.98 16.11
C ARG A 77 -7.98 -11.55 16.06
N ARG A 78 -6.71 -11.35 16.40
CA ARG A 78 -6.08 -10.02 16.35
C ARG A 78 -5.72 -9.64 14.92
N MET A 79 -5.99 -8.38 14.60
CA MET A 79 -5.32 -7.68 13.50
C MET A 79 -3.95 -7.21 14.00
N GLU A 80 -2.89 -7.57 13.28
CA GLU A 80 -1.51 -7.23 13.64
C GLU A 80 -0.98 -6.05 12.81
N ALA A 81 -1.36 -5.96 11.53
CA ALA A 81 -0.94 -4.89 10.64
C ALA A 81 -2.02 -4.54 9.59
N LEU A 82 -1.86 -3.36 8.99
CA LEU A 82 -2.71 -2.85 7.92
C LEU A 82 -1.84 -2.16 6.86
N ARG A 83 -2.16 -2.37 5.59
CA ARG A 83 -1.60 -1.63 4.45
C ARG A 83 -2.72 -0.92 3.72
N LEU A 84 -2.58 0.39 3.49
CA LEU A 84 -3.49 1.18 2.68
C LEU A 84 -2.75 1.86 1.55
N GLY A 85 -3.34 1.84 0.37
CA GLY A 85 -2.82 2.53 -0.80
C GLY A 85 -3.94 3.18 -1.60
N MET A 86 -3.65 4.31 -2.24
CA MET A 86 -4.57 4.94 -3.18
C MET A 86 -3.88 5.61 -4.35
N THR A 87 -4.59 5.80 -5.47
CA THR A 87 -4.16 6.56 -6.65
C THR A 87 -5.04 7.77 -6.97
N VAL A 88 -5.88 8.18 -6.02
CA VAL A 88 -6.89 9.23 -6.24
C VAL A 88 -6.22 10.59 -6.39
N ASN A 89 -6.53 11.31 -7.48
CA ASN A 89 -6.02 12.66 -7.75
C ASN A 89 -4.49 12.84 -7.59
N ASN A 90 -3.70 11.77 -7.78
CA ASN A 90 -2.26 11.76 -7.49
C ASN A 90 -1.89 12.18 -6.04
N VAL A 91 -2.82 12.07 -5.09
CA VAL A 91 -2.54 12.29 -3.67
C VAL A 91 -2.22 10.99 -2.95
N GLY A 92 -1.51 11.12 -1.83
CA GLY A 92 -1.15 10.01 -0.96
C GLY A 92 -2.17 9.74 0.15
N ILE A 93 -1.79 8.85 1.07
CA ILE A 93 -2.52 8.55 2.31
C ILE A 93 -1.57 8.57 3.50
N CYS A 94 -2.08 8.93 4.67
CA CYS A 94 -1.38 8.83 5.93
C CYS A 94 -2.18 7.97 6.91
N LEU A 95 -1.49 7.07 7.59
CA LEU A 95 -2.07 6.25 8.66
C LEU A 95 -1.05 6.01 9.78
N GLU A 96 -1.58 5.65 10.93
CA GLU A 96 -0.83 5.34 12.15
C GLU A 96 -1.63 4.31 12.96
N ALA A 97 -0.93 3.37 13.61
CA ALA A 97 -1.54 2.40 14.52
C ALA A 97 -1.05 2.59 15.95
N HIS A 98 -1.96 2.32 16.90
CA HIS A 98 -1.60 2.03 18.29
C HIS A 98 -1.45 0.52 18.44
N VAL A 99 -0.24 0.06 18.78
CA VAL A 99 0.07 -1.37 18.90
C VAL A 99 0.36 -1.72 20.34
N GLN A 100 -0.08 -2.90 20.78
CA GLN A 100 0.22 -3.44 22.10
C GLN A 100 1.72 -3.32 22.43
N ASN A 101 2.03 -2.83 23.63
CA ASN A 101 3.39 -2.64 24.18
C ASN A 101 4.30 -1.67 23.41
N ILE A 102 3.85 -1.12 22.28
CA ILE A 102 4.60 -0.11 21.50
C ILE A 102 3.94 1.26 21.65
N GLY A 103 2.61 1.28 21.69
CA GLY A 103 1.81 2.50 21.62
C GLY A 103 1.64 2.99 20.19
N TRP A 104 1.41 4.29 20.06
CA TRP A 104 1.32 5.03 18.81
C TRP A 104 2.66 5.01 18.07
N GLN A 105 2.70 4.40 16.88
CA GLN A 105 3.92 4.19 16.09
C GLN A 105 4.37 5.44 15.29
N GLY A 106 3.56 6.51 15.28
CA GLY A 106 3.76 7.67 14.42
C GLY A 106 3.22 7.48 13.00
N TRP A 107 3.03 8.60 12.31
CA TRP A 107 2.41 8.64 10.98
C TRP A 107 3.30 8.05 9.88
N VAL A 108 2.74 7.10 9.16
CA VAL A 108 3.27 6.58 7.90
C VAL A 108 2.47 7.18 6.75
N CYS A 109 3.10 8.10 6.03
CA CYS A 109 2.55 8.72 4.84
C CYS A 109 3.22 8.17 3.58
N ARG A 110 2.42 7.86 2.56
CA ARG A 110 2.92 7.40 1.26
C ARG A 110 2.16 8.10 0.13
N GLY A 111 2.88 8.42 -0.94
CA GLY A 111 2.33 9.07 -2.12
C GLY A 111 1.39 8.15 -2.91
N SER A 112 0.77 8.73 -3.94
CA SER A 112 -0.08 7.99 -4.89
C SER A 112 0.61 6.72 -5.40
N GLY A 113 -0.11 5.61 -5.42
CA GLY A 113 0.39 4.33 -5.94
C GLY A 113 1.19 3.49 -4.95
N LEU A 114 1.44 3.98 -3.73
CA LEU A 114 2.27 3.30 -2.73
C LEU A 114 1.44 2.90 -1.50
N TYR A 115 1.73 1.71 -0.97
CA TYR A 115 1.15 1.26 0.30
C TYR A 115 1.85 1.91 1.49
N ALA A 116 1.08 2.57 2.35
CA ALA A 116 1.49 2.90 3.70
C ALA A 116 1.09 1.74 4.64
N GLU A 117 2.09 1.18 5.31
CA GLU A 117 1.95 0.08 6.28
C GLU A 117 2.04 0.60 7.71
N VAL A 118 1.18 0.09 8.59
CA VAL A 118 1.23 0.31 10.04
C VAL A 118 0.99 -1.00 10.78
N GLY A 119 1.33 -1.05 12.06
CA GLY A 119 1.20 -2.23 12.90
C GLY A 119 2.51 -3.03 12.95
N THR A 120 2.39 -4.33 13.12
CA THR A 120 3.53 -5.27 13.12
C THR A 120 3.14 -6.56 12.41
N THR A 121 4.07 -7.15 11.67
CA THR A 121 3.83 -8.44 10.99
C THR A 121 4.54 -9.56 11.74
N GLY A 122 3.81 -10.59 12.17
CA GLY A 122 4.38 -11.81 12.73
C GLY A 122 4.98 -11.68 14.13
N GLN A 123 4.85 -10.51 14.77
CA GLN A 123 5.36 -10.27 16.12
C GLN A 123 4.37 -10.67 17.23
N SER A 124 3.19 -11.18 16.86
CA SER A 124 2.11 -11.51 17.79
C SER A 124 1.62 -10.34 18.66
N LEU A 125 1.81 -9.10 18.18
CA LEU A 125 1.28 -7.89 18.80
C LEU A 125 0.01 -7.46 18.09
N ARG A 126 -1.03 -7.13 18.88
CA ARG A 126 -2.32 -6.66 18.35
C ARG A 126 -2.29 -5.14 18.07
N MET A 127 -3.00 -4.73 17.02
CA MET A 127 -3.47 -3.37 16.88
C MET A 127 -4.65 -3.11 17.81
N GLU A 128 -4.62 -1.98 18.52
CA GLU A 128 -5.67 -1.55 19.44
C GLU A 128 -6.47 -0.35 18.89
N ALA A 129 -5.78 0.54 18.17
CA ALA A 129 -6.38 1.69 17.50
C ALA A 129 -5.73 1.96 16.14
N LEU A 130 -6.46 2.67 15.28
CA LEU A 130 -6.02 3.14 13.97
C LEU A 130 -6.40 4.62 13.83
N SER A 131 -5.45 5.42 13.38
CA SER A 131 -5.67 6.79 12.92
C SER A 131 -5.33 6.88 11.43
N LEU A 132 -6.13 7.59 10.67
CA LEU A 132 -5.93 7.76 9.23
C LEU A 132 -6.48 9.09 8.74
N GLN A 133 -5.89 9.63 7.68
CA GLN A 133 -6.39 10.82 7.01
C GLN A 133 -6.08 10.75 5.51
N VAL A 134 -6.94 11.38 4.72
CA VAL A 134 -6.80 11.52 3.26
C VAL A 134 -6.75 13.00 2.89
N PRO A 135 -5.88 13.44 1.96
CA PRO A 135 -5.80 14.84 1.57
C PRO A 135 -7.05 15.37 0.87
N VAL A 136 -7.74 14.51 0.13
CA VAL A 136 -8.94 14.85 -0.65
C VAL A 136 -9.99 13.75 -0.50
N GLY A 137 -11.25 14.17 -0.45
CA GLY A 137 -12.40 13.29 -0.29
C GLY A 137 -12.74 13.09 1.18
N THR A 138 -13.63 12.12 1.43
CA THR A 138 -14.11 11.70 2.73
C THR A 138 -13.67 10.28 2.99
N MET A 139 -13.14 10.05 4.18
CA MET A 139 -12.79 8.74 4.66
C MET A 139 -13.59 8.42 5.91
N CYS A 140 -14.26 7.29 5.91
CA CYS A 140 -14.99 6.76 7.05
C CYS A 140 -14.34 5.47 7.54
N ALA A 141 -14.25 5.31 8.86
CA ALA A 141 -13.74 4.12 9.50
C ALA A 141 -14.64 3.69 10.66
N ASN A 142 -14.71 2.40 10.93
CA ASN A 142 -15.31 1.81 12.12
C ASN A 142 -14.44 0.63 12.56
N ALA A 143 -14.34 0.39 13.86
CA ALA A 143 -13.59 -0.73 14.42
C ALA A 143 -14.52 -1.64 15.22
N TYR A 144 -14.39 -2.95 14.99
CA TYR A 144 -14.90 -3.96 15.90
C TYR A 144 -13.80 -4.26 16.92
N VAL A 145 -14.03 -3.86 18.17
CA VAL A 145 -13.07 -4.06 19.25
C VAL A 145 -13.50 -5.29 20.06
N GLN A 146 -12.55 -6.19 20.33
CA GLN A 146 -12.76 -7.39 21.13
C GLN A 146 -13.54 -7.08 22.41
N ASN A 147 -14.54 -7.90 22.72
CA ASN A 147 -15.43 -7.76 23.88
C ASN A 147 -16.27 -6.47 23.97
N ILE A 148 -16.21 -5.57 22.99
CA ILE A 148 -17.06 -4.37 22.92
C ILE A 148 -17.96 -4.38 21.69
N GLY A 149 -17.42 -4.81 20.54
CA GLY A 149 -18.09 -4.79 19.25
C GLY A 149 -17.82 -3.51 18.45
N TRP A 150 -18.71 -3.21 17.50
CA TRP A 150 -18.60 -2.03 16.63
C TRP A 150 -18.71 -0.74 17.44
N GLN A 151 -17.69 0.11 17.34
CA GLN A 151 -17.60 1.37 18.11
C GLN A 151 -18.38 2.54 17.48
N GLY A 152 -18.93 2.35 16.28
CA GLY A 152 -19.62 3.38 15.51
C GLY A 152 -18.72 4.00 14.44
N VAL A 153 -19.33 4.30 13.29
CA VAL A 153 -18.63 4.88 12.14
C VAL A 153 -18.21 6.31 12.46
N ARG A 154 -16.96 6.64 12.13
CA ARG A 154 -16.39 7.98 12.19
C ARG A 154 -15.92 8.38 10.81
N CYS A 155 -16.21 9.61 10.40
CA CYS A 155 -15.84 10.13 9.09
C CYS A 155 -15.07 11.43 9.23
N GLY A 156 -14.16 11.67 8.29
CA GLY A 156 -13.40 12.90 8.17
C GLY A 156 -13.10 13.18 6.71
N SER A 157 -13.14 14.46 6.33
CA SER A 157 -12.85 14.91 4.97
C SER A 157 -11.63 15.82 4.95
N ASN A 158 -10.91 15.85 3.84
CA ASN A 158 -9.87 16.85 3.54
C ASN A 158 -8.87 17.08 4.69
N ASN A 159 -8.01 16.09 4.94
CA ASN A 159 -7.02 16.03 6.03
C ASN A 159 -7.61 15.93 7.45
N ALA A 160 -8.91 15.79 7.63
CA ALA A 160 -9.44 15.45 8.94
C ALA A 160 -8.95 14.06 9.39
N ILE A 161 -8.42 14.00 10.62
CA ILE A 161 -7.99 12.75 11.24
C ILE A 161 -9.21 11.95 11.68
N VAL A 162 -9.27 10.69 11.25
CA VAL A 162 -10.25 9.71 11.67
C VAL A 162 -9.56 8.67 12.54
N THR A 163 -9.96 8.59 13.81
CA THR A 163 -9.42 7.62 14.77
C THR A 163 -10.50 6.64 15.23
N VAL A 164 -10.21 5.34 15.15
CA VAL A 164 -11.08 4.24 15.59
C VAL A 164 -10.32 3.22 16.44
N GLY A 165 -11.06 2.42 17.21
CA GLY A 165 -10.49 1.47 18.17
C GLY A 165 -10.36 2.07 19.57
N THR A 166 -9.53 1.46 20.41
CA THR A 166 -9.28 1.90 21.80
C THR A 166 -7.80 1.90 22.11
N THR A 167 -7.39 2.67 23.13
CA THR A 167 -6.02 2.69 23.63
C THR A 167 -6.04 2.41 25.13
N GLY A 168 -5.02 1.72 25.65
CA GLY A 168 -4.87 1.45 27.09
C GLY A 168 -5.85 0.43 27.69
N GLN A 169 -6.77 -0.12 26.91
CA GLN A 169 -7.74 -1.12 27.38
C GLN A 169 -7.27 -2.57 27.20
N SER A 170 -6.13 -2.76 26.55
CA SER A 170 -5.59 -4.09 26.20
C SER A 170 -6.51 -4.94 25.31
N LEU A 171 -7.31 -4.29 24.46
CA LEU A 171 -8.26 -4.95 23.55
C LEU A 171 -7.77 -4.86 22.11
N THR A 172 -8.00 -5.92 21.33
CA THR A 172 -7.64 -5.93 19.91
C THR A 172 -8.74 -5.34 19.04
N ILE A 173 -8.34 -4.67 17.96
CA ILE A 173 -9.19 -4.57 16.78
C ILE A 173 -9.26 -5.98 16.16
N GLU A 174 -10.47 -6.51 16.01
CA GLU A 174 -10.69 -7.78 15.28
C GLU A 174 -11.10 -7.53 13.84
N ALA A 175 -11.84 -6.46 13.58
CA ALA A 175 -12.30 -6.08 12.25
C ALA A 175 -12.34 -4.56 12.06
N LEU A 176 -12.22 -4.14 10.80
CA LEU A 176 -12.36 -2.75 10.38
C LEU A 176 -13.39 -2.65 9.26
N GLN A 177 -14.15 -1.56 9.25
CA GLN A 177 -14.89 -1.13 8.07
C GLN A 177 -14.29 0.18 7.59
N LEU A 178 -13.97 0.26 6.30
CA LEU A 178 -13.44 1.47 5.67
C LEU A 178 -14.30 1.83 4.46
N THR A 179 -14.56 3.12 4.29
CA THR A 179 -15.25 3.66 3.11
C THR A 179 -14.52 4.91 2.66
N TYR A 180 -14.07 4.93 1.42
CA TYR A 180 -13.52 6.14 0.80
C TYR A 180 -14.52 6.69 -0.22
N THR A 181 -14.79 7.99 -0.16
CA THR A 181 -15.64 8.71 -1.10
C THR A 181 -14.90 9.94 -1.60
N LEU A 182 -14.68 10.04 -2.90
CA LEU A 182 -14.16 11.23 -3.56
C LEU A 182 -15.18 12.37 -3.58
#